data_AF-A0A2V0R2F9-F1
#
_entry.id   AF-A0A2V0R2F9-F1
#
_cell.length_a   1.000
_cell.length_b   1.000
_cell.length_c   1.000
_cell.angle_alpha   90.00
_cell.angle_beta   90.00
_cell.angle_gamma   90.00
#
_symmetry.space_group_name_H-M   'P 1'
#
loop_
_entity.id
_entity.type
_entity.pdbx_description
1 polymer ?
#
loop_
_entity_poly.entity_id
_entity_poly.type
_entity_poly.pdbx_seq_one_letter_code
_entity_poly.pdbx_strand_id
1 'polypeptide(L)'
;MNCGACTAVLSSPLINKRTAMLIPYDQLEPDTLTRLIEDFVTREGTDNGDETPLQTRVLRVRHALTKGQAVIFFDLESQQCQLMLKHDVPKEFFD
;
A
#
# COMPACT_ATOMS: atom_id res chain seq x y z
N MET A 1 24.33 24.03 4.00
CA MET A 1 24.31 22.93 4.98
C MET A 1 23.27 23.24 6.03
N ASN A 2 22.50 22.22 6.38
CA ASN A 2 21.36 22.19 7.30
C ASN A 2 20.02 22.72 6.73
N CYS A 3 19.18 21.78 6.34
CA CYS A 3 17.75 21.89 6.61
C CYS A 3 17.28 20.51 7.08
N GLY A 4 17.53 20.24 8.36
CA GLY A 4 16.92 19.12 9.08
C GLY A 4 15.44 19.40 9.26
N ALA A 5 14.63 18.79 8.40
CA ALA A 5 13.18 18.73 8.57
C ALA A 5 12.65 17.46 7.91
N CYS A 6 13.06 16.30 8.41
CA CYS A 6 12.25 15.10 8.24
C CYS A 6 11.59 14.82 9.58
N THR A 7 10.61 15.66 9.90
CA THR A 7 9.62 15.45 10.96
C THR A 7 9.14 14.01 10.87
N ALA A 8 9.25 13.28 11.96
CA ALA A 8 8.54 12.03 12.17
C ALA A 8 7.04 12.29 11.91
N VAL A 9 6.54 11.87 10.75
CA VAL A 9 5.12 11.92 10.44
C VAL A 9 4.48 10.77 11.21
N LEU A 10 3.85 11.15 12.31
CA LEU A 10 2.98 10.32 13.12
C LEU A 10 1.90 9.66 12.23
N SER A 11 1.87 8.33 12.27
CA SER A 11 0.67 7.51 12.39
C SER A 11 -0.56 7.98 11.60
N SER A 12 -0.53 7.88 10.28
CA SER A 12 -1.65 7.58 9.37
C SER A 12 -1.05 7.42 7.97
N PRO A 13 -1.42 6.40 7.18
CA PRO A 13 -1.06 6.41 5.77
C PRO A 13 -1.79 7.59 5.12
N LEU A 14 -1.06 8.71 4.94
CA LEU A 14 -1.59 9.94 4.34
C LEU A 14 -1.72 9.74 2.83
N ILE A 15 -2.70 8.93 2.41
CA ILE A 15 -3.21 9.03 1.06
C ILE A 15 -3.79 10.43 0.90
N ASN A 16 -3.18 11.23 0.03
CA ASN A 16 -3.69 12.56 -0.27
C ASN A 16 -5.01 12.43 -1.05
N LYS A 17 -6.13 12.66 -0.36
CA LYS A 17 -7.48 12.58 -0.93
C LYS A 17 -7.70 13.44 -2.19
N ARG A 18 -6.92 14.50 -2.40
CA ARG A 18 -7.09 15.39 -3.56
C ARG A 18 -6.44 14.86 -4.82
N THR A 19 -5.41 14.03 -4.70
CA THR A 19 -4.54 13.61 -5.81
C THR A 19 -4.49 12.09 -5.97
N ALA A 20 -4.93 11.34 -4.96
CA ALA A 20 -4.98 9.89 -5.00
C ALA A 20 -6.25 9.37 -5.67
N MET A 21 -6.05 8.42 -6.60
CA MET A 21 -7.10 7.75 -7.34
C MET A 21 -7.04 6.25 -7.12
N LEU A 22 -8.19 5.60 -6.94
CA LEU A 22 -8.27 4.15 -6.89
C LEU A 22 -8.07 3.57 -8.30
N ILE A 23 -7.09 2.68 -8.43
CA ILE A 23 -6.83 1.97 -9.68
C ILE A 23 -6.95 0.45 -9.47
N PRO A 24 -7.50 -0.29 -10.44
CA PRO A 24 -7.52 -1.75 -10.36
C PRO A 24 -6.10 -2.29 -10.49
N TYR A 25 -5.78 -3.31 -9.70
CA TYR A 25 -4.45 -3.94 -9.70
C TYR A 25 -4.05 -4.56 -11.05
N ASP A 26 -5.04 -4.90 -11.88
CA ASP A 26 -4.86 -5.49 -13.21
C ASP A 26 -4.36 -4.47 -14.26
N GLN A 27 -4.50 -3.17 -13.99
CA GLN A 27 -3.95 -2.12 -14.85
C GLN A 27 -2.46 -1.83 -14.58
N LEU A 28 -1.88 -2.43 -13.54
CA LEU A 28 -0.47 -2.28 -13.23
C LEU A 28 0.34 -3.37 -13.92
N GLU A 29 1.54 -3.00 -14.37
CA GLU A 29 2.54 -3.96 -14.82
C GLU A 29 2.80 -5.01 -13.71
N PRO A 30 2.92 -6.30 -14.07
CA PRO A 30 3.03 -7.39 -13.10
C PRO A 30 4.24 -7.25 -12.17
N ASP A 31 5.35 -6.71 -12.69
CA ASP A 31 6.56 -6.38 -11.92
C ASP A 31 6.30 -5.26 -10.90
N THR A 32 5.60 -4.20 -11.30
CA THR A 32 5.23 -3.09 -10.41
C THR A 32 4.31 -3.56 -9.30
N LEU A 33 3.29 -4.36 -9.65
CA LEU A 33 2.38 -4.94 -8.68
C LEU A 33 3.14 -5.84 -7.68
N THR A 34 4.07 -6.66 -8.15
CA THR A 34 4.87 -7.53 -7.29
C THR A 34 5.70 -6.71 -6.32
N ARG A 35 6.40 -5.66 -6.79
CA ARG A 35 7.17 -4.76 -5.94
C ARG A 35 6.32 -4.05 -4.89
N LEU A 36 5.13 -3.58 -5.25
CA LEU A 36 4.21 -2.95 -4.30
C LEU A 36 3.76 -3.91 -3.21
N ILE A 37 3.49 -5.17 -3.58
CA ILE A 37 3.10 -6.19 -2.61
C ILE A 37 4.26 -6.53 -1.69
N GLU A 38 5.48 -6.70 -2.24
CA GLU A 38 6.70 -6.94 -1.47
C GLU A 38 6.99 -5.82 -0.49
N ASP A 39 6.93 -4.56 -0.93
CA ASP A 39 7.11 -3.39 -0.07
C ASP A 39 6.03 -3.33 1.02
N PHE A 40 4.77 -3.59 0.67
CA PHE A 40 3.67 -3.67 1.64
C PHE A 40 3.93 -4.72 2.72
N VAL A 41 4.21 -5.97 2.33
CA VAL A 41 4.47 -7.04 3.32
C VAL A 41 5.76 -6.81 4.10
N THR A 42 6.75 -6.11 3.54
CA THR A 42 7.98 -5.78 4.25
C THR A 42 7.73 -4.68 5.30
N ARG A 43 6.86 -3.71 5.01
CA ARG A 43 6.48 -2.62 5.93
C ARG A 43 5.49 -3.05 7.01
N GLU A 44 4.49 -3.83 6.64
CA GLU A 44 3.62 -4.59 7.57
C GLU A 44 4.37 -5.78 8.19
N GLY A 45 5.68 -5.92 7.91
CA GLY A 45 6.57 -6.91 8.50
C GLY A 45 6.67 -6.71 9.99
N THR A 46 5.68 -7.24 10.68
CA THR A 46 5.67 -7.37 12.12
C THR A 46 6.79 -8.29 12.53
N ASP A 47 7.68 -7.76 13.37
CA ASP A 47 8.61 -8.40 14.30
C ASP A 47 7.90 -9.37 15.30
N ASN A 48 6.81 -10.03 14.89
CA ASN A 48 5.94 -10.84 15.75
C ASN A 48 6.43 -12.29 15.89
N GLY A 49 7.66 -12.61 15.48
CA GLY A 49 8.19 -13.99 15.54
C GLY A 49 7.46 -14.99 14.63
N ASP A 50 6.66 -14.49 13.69
CA ASP A 50 5.90 -15.32 12.75
C ASP A 50 6.77 -15.57 11.51
N GLU A 51 7.39 -16.76 11.43
CA GLU A 51 8.24 -17.21 10.31
C GLU A 51 7.45 -17.44 9.00
N THR A 52 6.31 -16.78 8.81
CA THR A 52 5.55 -16.92 7.57
C THR A 52 6.44 -16.47 6.39
N PRO A 53 6.73 -17.37 5.42
CA PRO A 53 7.58 -17.04 4.29
C PRO A 53 7.05 -15.84 3.52
N LEU A 54 7.97 -14.99 3.04
CA LEU A 54 7.63 -13.79 2.25
C LEU A 54 6.65 -14.13 1.11
N GLN A 55 6.89 -15.24 0.40
CA GLN A 55 6.03 -15.70 -0.68
C GLN A 55 4.59 -15.98 -0.24
N THR A 56 4.40 -16.60 0.94
CA THR A 56 3.06 -16.83 1.49
C THR A 56 2.35 -15.52 1.80
N ARG A 57 3.07 -14.52 2.31
CA ARG A 57 2.51 -13.18 2.57
C ARG A 57 2.14 -12.48 1.27
N VAL A 58 2.99 -12.56 0.24
CA VAL A 58 2.72 -12.03 -1.11
C VAL A 58 1.46 -12.67 -1.70
N LEU A 59 1.32 -13.99 -1.61
CA LEU A 59 0.14 -14.70 -2.09
C LEU A 59 -1.14 -14.28 -1.36
N ARG A 60 -1.08 -14.06 -0.05
CA ARG A 60 -2.20 -13.55 0.75
C ARG A 60 -2.66 -12.17 0.27
N VAL A 61 -1.72 -11.26 0.03
CA VAL A 61 -2.05 -9.91 -0.48
C VAL A 61 -2.63 -9.98 -1.90
N ARG A 62 -2.08 -10.82 -2.79
CA ARG A 62 -2.67 -11.05 -4.11
C ARG A 62 -4.11 -11.54 -4.00
N HIS A 63 -4.38 -12.49 -3.10
CA HIS A 63 -5.74 -12.98 -2.87
C HIS A 63 -6.65 -11.87 -2.34
N ALA A 64 -6.17 -11.03 -1.42
CA ALA A 64 -6.91 -9.89 -0.89
C ALA A 64 -7.26 -8.87 -1.98
N LEU A 65 -6.35 -8.59 -2.91
CA LEU A 65 -6.61 -7.74 -4.08
C LEU A 65 -7.72 -8.34 -4.96
N THR A 66 -7.65 -9.64 -5.29
CA THR A 66 -8.69 -10.33 -6.07
C THR A 66 -10.05 -10.34 -5.36
N LYS A 67 -10.08 -10.38 -4.04
CA LYS A 67 -11.30 -10.32 -3.22
C LYS A 67 -11.82 -8.90 -3.00
N GLY A 68 -11.11 -7.86 -3.47
CA GLY A 68 -11.43 -6.46 -3.18
C GLY A 68 -11.28 -6.08 -1.71
N GLN A 69 -10.48 -6.84 -0.95
CA GLN A 69 -10.11 -6.57 0.44
C GLN A 69 -8.83 -5.72 0.54
N ALA A 70 -8.07 -5.61 -0.53
CA ALA A 70 -6.99 -4.66 -0.70
C ALA A 70 -7.25 -3.81 -1.94
N VAL A 71 -6.78 -2.58 -1.92
CA VAL A 71 -6.93 -1.60 -2.99
C VAL A 71 -5.61 -0.90 -3.25
N ILE A 72 -5.44 -0.37 -4.46
CA ILE A 72 -4.25 0.37 -4.84
C ILE A 72 -4.66 1.79 -5.18
N PHE A 73 -3.92 2.74 -4.61
CA PHE A 73 -4.03 4.15 -4.89
C PHE A 73 -2.88 4.60 -5.75
N PHE A 74 -3.18 5.38 -6.79
CA PHE A 74 -2.20 6.10 -7.56
C PHE A 74 -2.28 7.58 -7.21
N ASP A 75 -1.19 8.15 -6.71
CA ASP A 75 -1.10 9.55 -6.39
C ASP A 75 -0.54 10.34 -7.58
N LEU A 76 -1.32 11.30 -8.09
CA LEU A 76 -0.97 12.09 -9.27
C LEU A 76 0.20 13.04 -9.05
N GLU A 77 0.43 13.50 -7.82
CA GLU A 77 1.45 14.51 -7.50
C GLU A 77 2.85 13.87 -7.39
N SER A 78 2.93 12.76 -6.64
CA SER A 78 4.16 11.98 -6.46
C SER A 78 4.39 10.94 -7.58
N GLN A 79 3.35 10.64 -8.37
CA GLN A 79 3.35 9.54 -9.35
C GLN A 79 3.68 8.18 -8.72
N GLN A 80 3.24 7.96 -7.47
CA GLN A 80 3.50 6.74 -6.73
C GLN A 80 2.23 5.90 -6.59
N CYS A 81 2.41 4.58 -6.61
CA CYS A 81 1.37 3.62 -6.26
C CYS A 81 1.51 3.23 -4.79
N GLN A 82 0.39 3.10 -4.09
CA GLN A 82 0.34 2.67 -2.69
C GLN A 82 -0.73 1.60 -2.52
N LEU A 83 -0.33 0.45 -1.96
CA LEU A 83 -1.24 -0.63 -1.61
C LEU A 83 -1.74 -0.44 -0.18
N MET A 84 -3.06 -0.55 0.01
CA MET A 84 -3.68 -0.51 1.33
C MET A 84 -4.80 -1.52 1.47
N LEU A 85 -5.01 -2.00 2.69
CA LEU A 85 -6.15 -2.85 3.00
C LEU A 85 -7.42 -2.00 3.08
N LYS A 86 -8.52 -2.52 2.55
CA LYS A 86 -9.80 -1.81 2.47
C LYS A 86 -10.31 -1.35 3.85
N HIS A 87 -9.94 -2.04 4.93
CA HIS A 87 -10.31 -1.66 6.29
C HIS A 87 -9.50 -0.48 6.87
N ASP A 88 -8.32 -0.20 6.32
CA ASP A 88 -7.45 0.94 6.71
C ASP A 88 -7.79 2.19 5.90
N VAL A 89 -8.53 2.01 4.81
CA VAL A 89 -8.96 3.09 3.93
C VAL A 89 -10.24 3.71 4.50
N PRO A 90 -10.27 5.04 4.70
CA PRO A 90 -11.48 5.74 5.12
C PRO A 90 -12.64 5.48 4.16
N LYS A 91 -13.83 5.22 4.71
CA LYS A 91 -15.04 4.87 3.93
C LYS A 91 -15.39 5.89 2.84
N GLU A 92 -15.04 7.15 3.04
CA GLU A 92 -15.32 8.23 2.07
C GLU A 92 -14.63 8.02 0.70
N PHE A 93 -13.66 7.11 0.57
CA PHE A 93 -13.09 6.73 -0.73
C PHE A 93 -13.96 5.72 -1.50
N PHE A 94 -14.99 5.16 -0.85
CA PHE A 94 -15.89 4.14 -1.39
C PHE A 94 -17.36 4.58 -1.39
N ASP A 95 -17.66 5.79 -0.92
CA ASP A 95 -18.99 6.43 -0.95
C ASP A 95 -19.32 7.00 -2.33
#